data_AF-A0A847MNE4-F1
#
_entry.id   AF-A0A847MNE4-F1
#
_cell.length_a   1.000
_cell.length_b   1.000
_cell.length_c   1.000
_cell.angle_alpha   90.00
_cell.angle_beta   90.00
_cell.angle_gamma   90.00
#
_symmetry.space_group_name_H-M   'P 1'
#
loop_
_entity.id
_entity.type
_entity.pdbx_description
1 polymer ?
#
loop_
_entity_poly.entity_id
_entity_poly.type
_entity_poly.pdbx_seq_one_letter_code
_entity_poly.pdbx_strand_id
1 'polypeptide(L)'
;MNTAKNHTIETWGYEHPEVKGPNALMFFTWDLSKTIENAFHDANEENFEEYVQQAQASVDRLLSRYVEIGANPEVFDGQYINLTIEQRPDTNSALIALETSPELEEQIIAMQSRVQPGHS
;
A
#
# COMPACT_ATOMS: atom_id res chain seq x y z
N MET A 1 -20.49 -7.03 -25.77
CA MET A 1 -19.32 -7.44 -24.97
C MET A 1 -18.63 -6.16 -24.54
N ASN A 2 -18.92 -5.67 -23.34
CA ASN A 2 -18.34 -4.43 -22.84
C ASN A 2 -16.96 -4.73 -22.29
N THR A 3 -15.93 -4.28 -23.00
CA THR A 3 -14.55 -4.25 -22.54
C THR A 3 -14.46 -3.27 -21.38
N ALA A 4 -14.38 -3.76 -20.14
CA ALA A 4 -13.93 -2.95 -19.03
C ALA A 4 -12.50 -2.52 -19.35
N LYS A 5 -12.34 -1.24 -19.69
CA LYS A 5 -11.02 -0.64 -19.87
C LYS A 5 -10.36 -0.66 -18.49
N ASN A 6 -9.39 -1.56 -18.28
CA ASN A 6 -8.41 -1.41 -17.22
C ASN A 6 -7.78 -0.03 -17.43
N HIS A 7 -8.20 0.95 -16.64
CA HIS A 7 -7.55 2.24 -16.59
C HIS A 7 -6.23 2.00 -15.88
N THR A 8 -5.19 1.67 -16.65
CA THR A 8 -3.81 1.74 -16.17
C THR A 8 -3.58 3.18 -15.78
N ILE A 9 -3.62 3.50 -14.48
CA ILE A 9 -3.09 4.78 -14.02
C ILE A 9 -1.59 4.69 -14.30
N GLU A 10 -1.16 5.35 -15.37
CA GLU A 10 0.25 5.38 -15.78
C GLU A 10 1.11 6.18 -14.78
N THR A 11 0.47 7.09 -14.03
CA THR A 11 1.07 7.95 -13.00
C THR A 11 0.91 7.36 -11.59
N TRP A 12 1.65 7.90 -10.61
CA TRP A 12 1.40 7.54 -9.22
C TRP A 12 0.06 8.11 -8.75
N GLY A 13 -0.59 7.43 -7.81
CA GLY A 13 -1.82 7.87 -7.18
C GLY A 13 -1.67 9.24 -6.53
N TYR A 14 -0.54 9.51 -5.84
CA TYR A 14 -0.25 10.83 -5.28
C TYR A 14 -0.09 11.97 -6.30
N GLU A 15 0.01 11.65 -7.60
CA GLU A 15 0.04 12.63 -8.69
C GLU A 15 -1.35 12.90 -9.27
N HIS A 16 -2.35 12.09 -8.89
CA HIS A 16 -3.71 12.22 -9.42
C HIS A 16 -4.37 13.52 -8.92
N PRO A 17 -5.05 14.30 -9.79
CA PRO A 17 -5.67 15.57 -9.39
C PRO A 17 -6.74 15.39 -8.29
N GLU A 18 -7.34 14.20 -8.20
CA GLU A 18 -8.39 13.85 -7.23
C GLU A 18 -7.87 13.07 -6.02
N VAL A 19 -6.57 13.06 -5.74
CA VAL A 19 -5.96 12.32 -4.60
C VAL A 19 -6.32 12.85 -3.20
N LYS A 20 -7.38 13.66 -3.09
CA LYS A 20 -7.75 14.36 -1.85
C LYS A 20 -8.93 13.72 -1.15
N GLY A 21 -8.96 13.85 0.17
CA GLY A 21 -10.08 13.46 1.01
C GLY A 21 -10.40 11.96 0.91
N PRO A 22 -11.67 11.55 0.70
CA PRO A 22 -12.06 10.14 0.67
C PRO A 22 -11.35 9.29 -0.39
N ASN A 23 -10.91 9.90 -1.50
CA ASN A 23 -10.23 9.19 -2.59
C ASN A 23 -8.76 8.88 -2.26
N ALA A 24 -8.17 9.63 -1.32
CA ALA A 24 -6.75 9.53 -1.01
C ALA A 24 -6.34 8.11 -0.60
N LEU A 25 -7.17 7.45 0.21
CA LEU A 25 -6.89 6.10 0.70
C LEU A 25 -6.94 5.06 -0.43
N MET A 26 -7.83 5.24 -1.41
CA MET A 26 -7.89 4.36 -2.58
C MET A 26 -6.60 4.47 -3.40
N PHE A 27 -6.16 5.69 -3.72
CA PHE A 27 -4.90 5.90 -4.42
C PHE A 27 -3.70 5.39 -3.62
N PHE A 28 -3.71 5.61 -2.30
CA PHE A 28 -2.65 5.14 -1.41
C PHE A 28 -2.51 3.61 -1.44
N THR A 29 -3.63 2.88 -1.35
CA THR A 29 -3.56 1.40 -1.40
C THR A 29 -3.03 0.87 -2.72
N TRP A 30 -3.30 1.54 -3.84
CA TRP A 30 -2.66 1.21 -5.11
C TRP A 30 -1.15 1.50 -5.05
N ASP A 31 -0.78 2.73 -4.71
CA ASP A 31 0.63 3.13 -4.66
C ASP A 31 1.45 2.27 -3.70
N LEU A 32 0.84 1.80 -2.60
CA LEU A 32 1.45 0.89 -1.65
C LEU A 32 1.79 -0.47 -2.29
N SER A 33 0.83 -1.10 -2.98
CA SER A 33 1.07 -2.33 -3.71
C SER A 33 2.17 -2.16 -4.75
N LYS A 34 2.11 -1.10 -5.56
CA LYS A 34 3.13 -0.77 -6.57
C LYS A 34 4.51 -0.54 -5.94
N THR A 35 4.56 0.11 -4.78
CA THR A 35 5.81 0.38 -4.05
C THR A 35 6.46 -0.91 -3.57
N ILE A 36 5.68 -1.83 -2.99
CA ILE A 36 6.16 -3.13 -2.53
C ILE A 36 6.61 -3.98 -3.73
N GLU A 37 5.80 -4.07 -4.79
CA GLU A 37 6.16 -4.81 -6.01
C GLU A 37 7.46 -4.32 -6.63
N ASN A 38 7.64 -2.99 -6.74
CA ASN A 38 8.87 -2.40 -7.27
C ASN A 38 10.07 -2.67 -6.37
N ALA A 39 9.89 -2.62 -5.04
CA ALA A 39 10.98 -2.87 -4.11
C ALA A 39 11.50 -4.31 -4.23
N PHE A 40 10.62 -5.29 -4.44
CA PHE A 40 11.02 -6.70 -4.52
C PHE A 40 11.29 -7.21 -5.95
N HIS A 41 11.31 -6.33 -6.96
CA HIS A 41 11.44 -6.74 -8.37
C HIS A 41 12.66 -7.64 -8.64
N ASP A 42 13.80 -7.31 -8.03
CA ASP A 42 15.08 -7.99 -8.20
C ASP A 42 15.47 -8.84 -6.96
N ALA A 43 14.52 -9.09 -6.05
CA ALA A 43 14.75 -9.85 -4.84
C ALA A 43 14.85 -11.36 -5.12
N ASN A 44 15.71 -12.03 -4.37
CA ASN A 44 15.86 -13.48 -4.34
C ASN A 44 16.16 -13.94 -2.90
N GLU A 45 16.29 -15.25 -2.69
CA GLU A 45 16.48 -15.83 -1.35
C GLU A 45 17.73 -15.31 -0.61
N GLU A 46 18.79 -14.93 -1.33
CA GLU A 46 20.07 -14.52 -0.73
C GLU A 46 20.08 -13.06 -0.28
N ASN A 47 19.27 -12.20 -0.90
CA ASN A 47 19.22 -10.76 -0.64
C ASN A 47 17.85 -10.27 -0.11
N PHE A 48 16.95 -11.20 0.20
CA PHE A 48 15.58 -10.91 0.60
C PHE A 48 15.51 -9.93 1.79
N GLU A 49 16.34 -10.12 2.82
CA GLU A 49 16.39 -9.26 4.00
C GLU A 49 16.78 -7.81 3.67
N GLU A 50 17.73 -7.62 2.75
CA GLU A 50 18.15 -6.28 2.31
C GLU A 50 17.00 -5.58 1.57
N TYR A 51 16.25 -6.32 0.76
CA TYR A 51 15.09 -5.79 0.06
C TYR A 51 13.92 -5.46 0.99
N VAL A 52 13.76 -6.15 2.11
CA VAL A 52 12.77 -5.74 3.14
C VAL A 52 13.10 -4.37 3.70
N GLN A 53 14.36 -4.09 4.00
CA GLN A 53 14.76 -2.76 4.49
C GLN A 53 14.54 -1.67 3.43
N GLN A 54 14.85 -1.97 2.16
CA GLN A 54 14.60 -1.05 1.05
C GLN A 54 13.10 -0.82 0.81
N ALA A 55 12.29 -1.87 0.93
CA ALA A 55 10.85 -1.80 0.85
C ALA A 55 10.28 -0.95 1.98
N GLN A 56 10.72 -1.16 3.23
CA GLN A 56 10.32 -0.36 4.39
C GLN A 56 10.58 1.13 4.14
N ALA A 57 11.81 1.48 3.76
CA ALA A 57 12.16 2.88 3.47
C ALA A 57 11.34 3.47 2.31
N SER A 58 10.88 2.65 1.36
CA SER A 58 10.05 3.10 0.24
C SER A 58 8.60 3.29 0.66
N VAL A 59 8.07 2.42 1.52
CA VAL A 59 6.74 2.56 2.14
C VAL A 59 6.69 3.78 3.06
N ASP A 60 7.71 4.01 3.88
CA ASP A 60 7.80 5.20 4.75
C ASP A 60 7.80 6.50 3.92
N ARG A 61 8.54 6.49 2.80
CA ARG A 61 8.56 7.62 1.85
C ARG A 61 7.20 7.83 1.20
N LEU A 62 6.50 6.76 0.82
CA LEU A 62 5.16 6.84 0.27
C LEU A 62 4.19 7.47 1.29
N LEU A 63 4.16 6.97 2.53
CA LEU A 63 3.28 7.49 3.57
C LEU A 63 3.59 8.97 3.86
N SER A 64 4.87 9.30 4.01
CA SER A 64 5.34 10.69 4.17
C SER A 64 4.88 11.57 3.02
N ARG A 65 4.92 11.07 1.77
CA ARG A 65 4.46 11.82 0.60
C ARG A 65 2.97 12.17 0.68
N TYR A 66 2.13 11.24 1.14
CA TYR A 66 0.69 11.46 1.31
C TYR A 66 0.38 12.48 2.42
N VAL A 67 1.19 12.49 3.49
CA VAL A 67 1.16 13.52 4.54
C VAL A 67 1.57 14.88 3.97
N GLU A 68 2.73 14.96 3.30
CA GLU A 68 3.29 16.20 2.76
C GLU A 68 2.36 16.92 1.80
N ILE A 69 1.71 16.18 0.90
CA ILE A 69 0.77 16.82 -0.04
C ILE A 69 -0.52 17.23 0.66
N GLY A 70 -0.79 16.77 1.89
CA GLY A 70 -2.06 16.93 2.58
C GLY A 70 -3.16 16.17 1.86
N ALA A 71 -2.93 14.90 1.55
CA ALA A 71 -3.90 14.07 0.81
C ALA A 71 -5.18 13.88 1.62
N ASN A 72 -5.01 13.44 2.87
CA ASN A 72 -6.05 13.37 3.88
C ASN A 72 -5.39 13.30 5.28
N PRO A 73 -5.16 14.45 5.95
CA PRO A 73 -4.42 14.50 7.22
C PRO A 73 -5.02 13.61 8.32
N GLU A 74 -6.35 13.49 8.38
CA GLU A 74 -7.04 12.62 9.36
C GLU A 74 -6.70 11.12 9.18
N VAL A 75 -6.29 10.72 7.98
CA VAL A 75 -6.00 9.33 7.64
C VAL A 75 -4.50 9.02 7.71
N PHE A 76 -3.62 9.97 7.43
CA PHE A 76 -2.18 9.69 7.26
C PHE A 76 -1.29 10.28 8.36
N ASP A 77 -1.71 11.34 9.05
CA ASP A 77 -0.85 12.00 10.04
C ASP A 77 -0.59 11.07 11.23
N GLY A 78 0.70 10.89 11.56
CA GLY A 78 1.14 10.04 12.67
C GLY A 78 0.96 8.53 12.46
N GLN A 79 0.52 8.10 11.29
CA GLN A 79 0.35 6.68 10.98
C GLN A 79 1.69 6.01 10.63
N TYR A 80 1.70 4.68 10.63
CA TYR A 80 2.87 3.88 10.25
C TYR A 80 2.47 2.62 9.48
N ILE A 81 3.43 2.08 8.75
CA ILE A 81 3.38 0.75 8.15
C ILE A 81 4.73 0.07 8.39
N ASN A 82 4.73 -1.12 8.97
CA ASN A 82 5.92 -1.94 9.17
C ASN A 82 5.87 -3.17 8.25
N LEU A 83 6.99 -3.46 7.61
CA LEU A 83 7.23 -4.69 6.88
C LEU A 83 8.14 -5.59 7.71
N THR A 84 7.68 -6.81 7.96
CA THR A 84 8.46 -7.82 8.70
C THR A 84 8.54 -9.11 7.90
N ILE A 85 9.60 -9.88 8.16
CA ILE A 85 9.76 -11.21 7.58
C ILE A 85 9.15 -12.21 8.56
N GLU A 86 8.18 -12.98 8.09
CA GLU A 86 7.67 -14.13 8.80
C GLU A 86 8.15 -15.41 8.13
N GLN A 87 8.76 -16.28 8.93
CA GLN A 87 9.17 -17.61 8.48
C GLN A 87 7.97 -18.54 8.56
N ARG A 88 7.63 -19.18 7.43
CA ARG A 88 6.60 -20.21 7.42
C ARG A 88 7.16 -21.50 8.03
N PRO A 89 6.59 -21.97 9.16
CA PRO A 89 7.10 -23.14 9.86
C PRO A 89 6.97 -24.45 9.05
N ASP A 90 6.08 -24.47 8.06
CA ASP A 90 5.71 -25.65 7.28
C ASP A 90 6.51 -25.79 5.97
N THR A 91 7.03 -24.70 5.42
CA THR A 91 7.53 -24.64 4.04
C THR A 91 8.96 -24.11 3.92
N ASN A 92 9.62 -23.79 5.05
CA ASN A 92 10.96 -23.19 5.07
C ASN A 92 11.08 -21.95 4.16
N SER A 93 9.95 -21.27 3.95
CA SER A 93 9.80 -20.12 3.06
C SER A 93 9.50 -18.87 3.88
N ALA A 94 10.00 -17.72 3.42
CA ALA A 94 9.74 -16.43 4.04
C ALA A 94 8.56 -15.73 3.36
N LEU A 95 7.72 -15.06 4.15
CA LEU A 95 6.68 -14.14 3.66
C LEU A 95 6.91 -12.74 4.24
N ILE A 96 6.44 -11.72 3.53
CA ILE A 96 6.38 -10.35 4.06
C ILE A 96 5.04 -10.16 4.74
N ALA A 97 5.09 -9.85 6.03
CA ALA A 97 3.93 -9.38 6.77
C ALA A 97 3.92 -7.85 6.74
N LEU A 98 2.72 -7.29 6.55
CA LEU A 98 2.47 -5.86 6.55
C LEU A 98 1.59 -5.55 7.75
N GLU A 99 2.12 -4.73 8.66
CA GLU A 99 1.42 -4.22 9.83
C GLU A 99 1.19 -2.72 9.63
N THR A 100 -0.06 -2.28 9.72
CA THR A 100 -0.41 -0.85 9.76
C THR A 100 -0.68 -0.41 11.18
N SER A 101 -0.62 0.90 11.46
CA SER A 101 -1.26 1.43 12.67
C SER A 101 -2.74 1.06 12.73
N PRO A 102 -3.31 0.84 13.94
CA PRO A 102 -4.71 0.44 14.10
C PRO A 102 -5.69 1.38 13.39
N GLU A 103 -5.48 2.68 13.49
CA GLU A 103 -6.35 3.68 12.87
C GLU A 103 -6.29 3.59 11.33
N LEU A 104 -5.09 3.43 10.75
CA LEU A 104 -4.93 3.27 9.31
C LEU A 104 -5.60 1.98 8.82
N GLU A 105 -5.46 0.89 9.58
CA GLU A 105 -6.12 -0.39 9.29
C GLU A 105 -7.65 -0.24 9.22
N GLU A 106 -8.24 0.38 10.25
CA GLU A 106 -9.68 0.65 10.32
C GLU A 106 -10.16 1.46 9.12
N GLN A 107 -9.42 2.49 8.71
CA GLN A 107 -9.77 3.29 7.53
C GLN A 107 -9.72 2.46 6.25
N ILE A 108 -8.72 1.60 6.09
CA ILE A 108 -8.58 0.72 4.91
C ILE A 108 -9.76 -0.26 4.84
N ILE A 109 -10.10 -0.91 5.95
CA ILE A 109 -11.24 -1.84 6.04
C ILE A 109 -12.57 -1.10 5.76
N ALA A 110 -12.74 0.10 6.32
CA ALA A 110 -13.93 0.91 6.10
C ALA A 110 -14.09 1.32 4.64
N MET A 111 -12.98 1.68 3.96
CA MET A 111 -12.98 1.99 2.53
C MET A 111 -13.34 0.75 1.70
N GLN A 112 -12.70 -0.40 1.95
CA GLN A 112 -12.97 -1.65 1.22
C GLN A 112 -14.44 -2.07 1.35
N SER A 113 -15.03 -1.90 2.53
CA SER A 113 -16.45 -2.18 2.78
C SER A 113 -17.40 -1.29 1.97
N ARG A 114 -16.99 -0.05 1.63
CA ARG A 114 -17.76 0.87 0.78
C ARG A 114 -17.62 0.55 -0.71
N VAL A 115 -16.49 -0.02 -1.11
CA VAL A 115 -16.17 -0.36 -2.51
C VAL A 115 -16.82 -1.68 -2.93
N GLN A 116 -17.06 -2.62 -2.02
CA GLN A 116 -17.89 -3.80 -2.31
C GLN A 116 -19.35 -3.34 -2.53
N PRO A 117 -19.87 -3.36 -3.77
CA PRO A 117 -21.28 -3.10 -3.99
C PRO A 117 -22.05 -4.25 -3.35
N GLY A 118 -23.15 -3.95 -2.66
CA GLY A 118 -24.05 -4.98 -2.17
C GLY A 118 -24.36 -5.98 -3.29
N HIS A 119 -23.93 -7.22 -3.09
CA HIS A 119 -24.60 -8.36 -3.68
C HIS A 119 -26.01 -8.38 -3.07
N SER A 120 -26.94 -7.66 -3.72
CA SER A 120 -28.39 -7.91 -3.60
C SER A 120 -28.80 -9.01 -4.57
#